data_AF-A0A434TBF2-F1
#
_entry.id   AF-A0A434TBF2-F1
#
_cell.length_a   1.000
_cell.length_b   1.000
_cell.length_c   1.000
_cell.angle_alpha   90.00
_cell.angle_beta   90.00
_cell.angle_gamma   90.00
#
_symmetry.space_group_name_H-M   'P 1'
#
loop_
_entity.id
_entity.type
_entity.pdbx_description
1 polymer ?
#
loop_
_entity_poly.entity_id
_entity_poly.type
_entity_poly.pdbx_seq_one_letter_code
_entity_poly.pdbx_strand_id
1 'polypeptide(L)'
;MTFAAPLHNKSIRFRARSFVAFTLTPEAPIDEWLEGLDHWIGNSPGYFNGRPVVLDLNTLKPGPEEIAALVGTLARRGIRVYAIELEGAELGPDLPPLLAGAKEATAEGLLGRAARKAKAEEI
;
A
#
# COMPACT_ATOMS: atom_id res chain seq x y z
N MET A 1 17.50 -41.57 37.51
CA MET A 1 18.16 -40.74 36.48
C MET A 1 17.05 -40.15 35.61
N THR A 2 16.53 -38.96 35.95
CA THR A 2 15.46 -38.32 35.15
C THR A 2 16.09 -37.22 34.31
N PHE A 3 16.22 -37.47 33.01
CA PHE A 3 16.66 -36.47 32.05
C PHE A 3 15.45 -35.63 31.63
N ALA A 4 15.31 -34.45 32.23
CA ALA A 4 14.36 -33.46 31.73
C ALA A 4 14.93 -32.84 30.45
N ALA A 5 14.36 -33.19 29.30
CA ALA A 5 14.70 -32.53 28.04
C ALA A 5 14.33 -31.04 28.14
N PRO A 6 15.18 -30.11 27.68
CA PRO A 6 14.83 -28.70 27.69
C PRO A 6 13.74 -28.47 26.64
N LEU A 7 12.50 -28.22 27.08
CA LEU A 7 11.43 -27.74 26.22
C LEU A 7 11.74 -26.30 25.82
N HIS A 8 12.60 -26.12 24.81
CA HIS A 8 12.73 -24.85 24.11
C HIS A 8 11.48 -24.65 23.23
N ASN A 9 10.33 -24.44 23.86
CA ASN A 9 9.19 -23.82 23.20
C ASN A 9 9.56 -22.36 22.95
N LYS A 10 10.28 -22.10 21.85
CA LYS A 10 10.51 -20.73 21.37
C LYS A 10 9.16 -20.23 20.86
N SER A 11 8.39 -19.61 21.75
CA SER A 11 7.16 -18.92 21.39
C SER A 11 7.45 -17.89 20.30
N ILE A 12 6.71 -17.97 19.19
CA ILE A 12 6.84 -17.00 18.10
C ILE A 12 6.39 -15.64 18.63
N ARG A 13 7.29 -14.65 18.61
CA ARG A 13 6.96 -13.29 19.05
C ARG A 13 6.36 -12.50 17.89
N PHE A 14 5.06 -12.27 17.95
CA PHE A 14 4.36 -11.35 17.06
C PHE A 14 4.39 -9.93 17.65
N ARG A 15 4.85 -8.95 16.87
CA ARG A 15 4.75 -7.52 17.24
C ARG A 15 4.16 -6.74 16.07
N ALA A 16 2.95 -6.23 16.27
CA ALA A 16 2.36 -5.27 15.36
C ALA A 16 3.04 -3.90 15.53
N ARG A 17 3.17 -3.16 14.43
CA ARG A 17 3.63 -1.77 14.42
C ARG A 17 2.81 -0.99 13.41
N SER A 18 2.34 0.19 13.80
CA SER A 18 1.77 1.17 12.89
C SER A 18 2.90 2.00 12.27
N PHE A 19 2.77 2.36 11.00
CA PHE A 19 3.68 3.26 10.31
C PHE A 19 2.89 4.19 9.39
N VAL A 20 3.49 5.31 9.00
CA VAL A 20 2.91 6.26 8.04
C VAL A 20 3.43 5.92 6.66
N ALA A 21 2.53 5.81 5.68
CA ALA A 21 2.84 5.64 4.28
C ALA A 21 2.31 6.82 3.46
N PHE A 22 2.93 7.07 2.33
CA PHE A 22 2.43 8.03 1.34
C PHE A 22 1.55 7.30 0.35
N THR A 23 0.41 7.89 -0.01
CA THR A 23 -0.44 7.36 -1.07
C THR A 23 -0.18 8.15 -2.35
N LEU A 24 0.14 7.45 -3.43
CA LEU A 24 0.14 8.01 -4.78
C LEU A 24 -1.14 7.60 -5.48
N THR A 25 -1.87 8.59 -5.99
CA THR A 25 -3.10 8.39 -6.76
C THR A 25 -2.83 8.82 -8.20
N PRO A 26 -2.34 7.92 -9.08
CA PRO A 26 -2.17 8.21 -10.49
C PRO A 26 -3.50 8.56 -11.17
N GLU A 27 -3.42 9.47 -12.13
CA GLU A 27 -4.55 9.93 -12.93
C GLU A 27 -4.22 9.80 -14.42
N ALA A 28 -5.25 9.77 -15.26
CA ALA A 28 -5.10 9.73 -16.70
C ALA A 28 -5.04 11.17 -17.24
N PRO A 29 -4.13 11.49 -18.19
CA PRO A 29 -3.17 10.60 -18.83
C PRO A 29 -1.96 10.24 -17.92
N ILE A 30 -1.60 8.96 -17.87
CA ILE A 30 -0.55 8.46 -16.96
C ILE A 30 0.82 9.07 -17.29
N ASP A 31 1.11 9.30 -18.57
CA ASP A 31 2.39 9.88 -18.99
C ASP A 31 2.56 11.32 -18.47
N GLU A 32 1.52 12.15 -18.56
CA GLU A 32 1.54 13.52 -18.02
C GLU A 32 1.67 13.52 -16.49
N TRP A 33 0.99 12.60 -15.82
CA TRP A 33 1.11 12.43 -14.37
C TRP A 33 2.53 12.02 -13.96
N LEU A 34 3.15 11.10 -14.71
CA LEU A 34 4.53 10.67 -14.49
C LEU A 34 5.54 11.80 -14.71
N GLU A 35 5.35 12.65 -15.72
CA GLU A 35 6.19 13.83 -15.93
C GLU A 35 6.10 14.81 -14.77
N GLY A 36 4.88 15.06 -14.26
CA GLY A 36 4.67 15.88 -13.06
C GLY A 36 5.38 15.30 -11.82
N LEU A 37 5.30 13.98 -11.65
CA LEU A 37 6.01 13.27 -10.59
C LEU A 37 7.54 13.41 -10.74
N ASP A 38 8.08 13.30 -11.95
CA ASP A 38 9.51 13.44 -12.23
C ASP A 38 10.01 14.86 -11.92
N HIS A 39 9.24 15.88 -12.30
CA HIS A 39 9.55 17.27 -11.96
C HIS A 39 9.59 17.48 -10.45
N TRP A 40 8.64 16.89 -9.73
CA TRP A 40 8.57 16.97 -8.27
C TRP A 40 9.75 16.27 -7.59
N ILE A 41 10.12 15.08 -8.04
CA ILE A 41 11.30 14.35 -7.55
C ILE A 41 12.58 15.15 -7.80
N GLY A 42 12.69 15.79 -8.97
CA GLY A 42 13.82 16.66 -9.31
C GLY A 42 14.00 17.83 -8.34
N ASN A 43 12.90 18.39 -7.85
CA ASN A 43 12.92 19.47 -6.86
C ASN A 43 13.16 18.98 -5.42
N SER A 44 12.91 17.70 -5.13
CA SER A 44 13.10 17.10 -3.79
C SER A 44 13.84 15.77 -3.85
N PRO A 45 15.16 15.79 -4.15
CA PRO A 45 15.95 14.57 -4.27
C PRO A 45 15.89 13.73 -2.99
N GLY A 46 15.53 12.45 -3.16
CA GLY A 46 15.51 11.49 -2.07
C GLY A 46 14.31 11.58 -1.12
N TYR A 47 13.25 12.33 -1.46
CA TYR A 47 12.04 12.39 -0.64
C TYR A 47 11.49 10.99 -0.31
N PHE A 48 11.41 10.11 -1.32
CA PHE A 48 10.89 8.76 -1.18
C PHE A 48 11.90 7.74 -0.62
N ASN A 49 13.14 8.16 -0.32
CA ASN A 49 14.14 7.25 0.19
C ASN A 49 13.72 6.69 1.55
N GLY A 50 13.50 5.36 1.59
CA GLY A 50 13.09 4.65 2.81
C GLY A 50 11.65 4.92 3.25
N ARG A 51 10.84 5.62 2.45
CA ARG A 51 9.43 5.89 2.76
C ARG A 51 8.54 4.86 2.06
N PRO A 52 7.64 4.18 2.77
CA PRO A 52 6.70 3.26 2.14
C PRO A 52 5.64 4.04 1.35
N VAL A 53 5.37 3.58 0.14
CA VAL A 53 4.35 4.17 -0.75
C VAL A 53 3.25 3.14 -1.00
N VAL A 54 2.01 3.59 -0.87
CA VAL A 54 0.80 2.88 -1.30
C VAL A 54 0.37 3.47 -2.64
N LEU A 55 -0.02 2.61 -3.58
CA LEU A 55 -0.50 3.03 -4.88
C LEU A 55 -2.02 2.85 -4.95
N ASP A 56 -2.76 3.96 -5.00
CA ASP A 56 -4.22 3.95 -5.12
C ASP A 56 -4.64 4.01 -6.59
N LEU A 57 -5.24 2.92 -7.05
CA LEU A 57 -5.66 2.73 -8.44
C LEU A 57 -7.19 2.72 -8.60
N ASN A 58 -7.94 3.07 -7.55
CA ASN A 58 -9.40 3.03 -7.60
C ASN A 58 -10.01 3.99 -8.63
N THR A 59 -9.32 5.08 -8.94
CA THR A 59 -9.74 6.04 -9.98
C THR A 59 -9.52 5.50 -11.39
N LEU A 60 -8.37 4.86 -11.64
CA LEU A 60 -7.98 4.40 -12.98
C LEU A 60 -8.50 3.02 -13.35
N LYS A 61 -8.61 2.12 -12.36
CA LYS A 61 -8.97 0.70 -12.53
C LYS A 61 -8.23 0.01 -13.70
N PRO A 62 -6.90 0.13 -13.77
CA PRO A 62 -6.10 -0.48 -14.83
C PRO A 62 -6.08 -2.01 -14.72
N GLY A 63 -5.75 -2.68 -15.83
CA GLY A 63 -5.55 -4.12 -15.86
C GLY A 63 -4.24 -4.56 -15.17
N PRO A 64 -4.08 -5.85 -14.81
CA PRO A 64 -2.90 -6.35 -14.10
C PRO A 64 -1.56 -6.06 -14.79
N GLU A 65 -1.51 -6.10 -16.12
CA GLU A 65 -0.29 -5.80 -16.89
C GLU A 65 0.10 -4.32 -16.80
N GLU A 66 -0.88 -3.42 -16.86
CA GLU A 66 -0.67 -1.98 -16.72
C GLU A 66 -0.22 -1.63 -15.30
N ILE A 67 -0.76 -2.32 -14.29
CA ILE A 67 -0.32 -2.22 -12.89
C ILE A 67 1.15 -2.62 -12.77
N ALA A 68 1.53 -3.77 -13.35
CA ALA A 68 2.92 -4.22 -13.33
C ALA A 68 3.87 -3.22 -14.01
N ALA A 69 3.46 -2.70 -15.17
CA ALA A 69 4.22 -1.69 -15.90
C ALA A 69 4.39 -0.40 -15.07
N LEU A 70 3.32 0.06 -14.40
CA LEU A 70 3.34 1.25 -13.56
C LEU A 70 4.23 1.05 -12.33
N VAL A 71 4.10 -0.07 -11.62
CA VAL A 71 4.95 -0.41 -10.46
C VAL A 71 6.42 -0.46 -10.87
N GLY A 72 6.76 -1.09 -12.00
CA GLY A 72 8.13 -1.11 -12.52
C GLY A 72 8.64 0.29 -12.88
N THR A 73 7.76 1.13 -13.41
CA THR A 73 8.04 2.52 -13.78
C THR A 73 8.33 3.40 -12.56
N LEU A 74 7.60 3.21 -11.46
CA LEU A 74 7.87 3.85 -10.17
C LEU A 74 9.17 3.33 -9.53
N ALA A 75 9.43 2.02 -9.61
CA ALA A 75 10.64 1.41 -9.06
C ALA A 75 11.92 1.99 -9.69
N ARG A 76 11.93 2.22 -11.01
CA ARG A 76 13.06 2.88 -11.71
C ARG A 76 13.33 4.31 -11.23
N ARG A 77 12.34 4.97 -10.63
CA ARG A 77 12.44 6.32 -10.05
C ARG A 77 12.83 6.29 -8.56
N GLY A 78 13.16 5.12 -8.02
CA GLY A 78 13.48 4.94 -6.60
C GLY A 78 12.26 4.90 -5.69
N ILE A 79 11.04 4.84 -6.24
CA ILE A 79 9.80 4.73 -5.46
C ILE A 79 9.46 3.25 -5.29
N ARG A 80 9.44 2.78 -4.03
CA ARG A 80 9.04 1.42 -3.71
C ARG A 80 7.59 1.36 -3.28
N VAL A 81 6.76 0.73 -4.11
CA VAL A 81 5.35 0.45 -3.81
C VAL A 81 5.29 -0.74 -2.85
N TYR A 82 4.66 -0.54 -1.70
CA TYR A 82 4.51 -1.56 -0.65
C TYR A 82 3.18 -2.29 -0.74
N ALA A 83 2.13 -1.60 -1.17
CA ALA A 83 0.80 -2.16 -1.33
C ALA A 83 0.01 -1.36 -2.37
N ILE A 84 -1.01 -1.99 -2.93
CA ILE A 84 -1.89 -1.40 -3.94
C ILE A 84 -3.32 -1.33 -3.39
N GLU A 85 -3.99 -0.20 -3.55
CA GLU A 85 -5.41 -0.06 -3.27
C GLU A 85 -6.18 -0.13 -4.59
N LEU A 86 -6.94 -1.22 -4.76
CA LEU A 86 -7.82 -1.41 -5.91
C LEU A 86 -8.99 -2.32 -5.52
N GLU A 87 -10.19 -1.76 -5.45
CA GLU A 87 -11.39 -2.49 -5.05
C GLU A 87 -11.79 -3.56 -6.08
N GLY A 88 -11.99 -4.80 -5.62
CA GLY A 88 -12.48 -5.91 -6.44
C GLY A 88 -11.46 -6.53 -7.38
N ALA A 89 -10.19 -6.14 -7.31
CA ALA A 89 -9.12 -6.77 -8.08
C ALA A 89 -8.53 -7.99 -7.36
N GLU A 90 -7.93 -8.88 -8.14
CA GLU A 90 -7.02 -9.92 -7.68
C GLU A 90 -5.67 -9.72 -8.36
N LEU A 91 -4.61 -9.59 -7.57
CA LEU A 91 -3.25 -9.39 -8.08
C LEU A 91 -2.44 -10.68 -7.94
N GLY A 92 -1.58 -10.94 -8.92
CA GLY A 92 -0.64 -12.05 -8.89
C GLY A 92 0.45 -11.89 -7.81
N PRO A 93 1.17 -12.97 -7.47
CA PRO A 93 2.16 -12.98 -6.40
C PRO A 93 3.39 -12.08 -6.66
N ASP A 94 3.63 -11.71 -7.91
CA ASP A 94 4.76 -10.86 -8.32
C ASP A 94 4.49 -9.36 -8.11
N LEU A 95 3.23 -8.99 -7.86
CA LEU A 95 2.83 -7.61 -7.59
C LEU A 95 2.78 -7.33 -6.07
N PRO A 96 2.94 -6.05 -5.66
CA PRO A 96 2.65 -5.66 -4.30
C PRO A 96 1.24 -6.11 -3.88
N PRO A 97 1.05 -6.54 -2.63
CA PRO A 97 -0.24 -7.06 -2.17
C PRO A 97 -1.31 -5.96 -2.19
N LEU A 98 -2.56 -6.40 -2.32
CA LEU A 98 -3.70 -5.50 -2.14
C LEU A 98 -3.81 -5.06 -0.69
N LEU A 99 -3.92 -3.76 -0.48
CA LEU A 99 -4.13 -3.17 0.82
C LEU A 99 -5.61 -3.26 1.18
N ALA A 100 -5.98 -4.35 1.85
CA ALA A 100 -7.32 -4.50 2.40
C ALA A 100 -7.40 -3.85 3.78
N GLY A 101 -8.32 -2.91 3.96
CA GLY A 101 -8.66 -2.45 5.31
C GLY A 101 -7.81 -1.31 5.88
N ALA A 102 -6.94 -0.69 5.10
CA ALA A 102 -6.21 0.49 5.55
C ALA A 102 -7.15 1.63 5.94
N LYS A 103 -6.75 2.36 6.97
CA LYS A 103 -7.43 3.57 7.42
C LYS A 103 -6.55 4.74 7.02
N GLU A 104 -7.10 5.70 6.29
CA GLU A 104 -6.42 6.98 6.14
C GLU A 104 -6.17 7.55 7.54
N ALA A 105 -4.99 8.11 7.74
CA ALA A 105 -4.62 8.75 9.01
C ALA A 105 -5.28 10.14 9.18
N THR A 106 -6.30 10.45 8.39
CA THR A 106 -7.09 11.68 8.44
C THR A 106 -8.27 11.50 9.40
N ALA A 107 -8.75 12.61 9.98
CA ALA A 107 -9.92 12.59 10.86
C ALA A 107 -11.17 12.06 10.11
N GLU A 108 -11.31 12.42 8.83
CA GLU A 108 -12.41 11.95 7.98
C GLU A 108 -12.31 10.46 7.64
N GLY A 109 -11.12 9.94 7.36
CA GLY A 109 -10.92 8.51 7.11
C GLY A 109 -11.20 7.61 8.32
N LEU A 110 -10.93 8.10 9.53
CA LEU A 110 -11.29 7.43 10.78
C LEU A 110 -12.82 7.40 11.01
N LEU A 111 -13.54 8.46 10.61
CA LEU A 111 -14.98 8.61 10.83
C LEU A 111 -15.84 8.00 9.70
N GLY A 112 -15.38 8.03 8.44
CA GLY A 112 -16.15 7.59 7.26
C GLY A 112 -16.51 6.10 7.26
N ARG A 113 -15.68 5.24 7.89
CA ARG A 113 -16.03 3.82 8.08
C ARG A 113 -17.06 3.56 9.17
N ALA A 114 -17.15 4.40 10.20
CA ALA A 114 -18.21 4.25 11.21
C ALA A 114 -19.60 4.41 10.56
N ALA A 115 -19.73 5.37 9.65
CA ALA A 115 -20.95 5.58 8.87
C ALA A 115 -21.26 4.44 7.89
N ARG A 116 -20.26 3.90 7.17
CA ARG A 116 -20.47 2.74 6.27
C ARG A 116 -20.80 1.45 7.03
N LYS A 117 -20.20 1.23 8.22
CA LYS A 117 -20.50 0.06 9.06
C LYS A 117 -21.91 0.13 9.65
N ALA A 118 -22.34 1.31 10.11
CA ALA A 118 -23.71 1.50 10.62
C ALA A 118 -24.78 1.20 9.56
N LYS A 119 -24.54 1.56 8.30
CA LYS A 119 -25.48 1.30 7.19
C LYS A 119 -25.53 -0.18 6.75
N ALA A 120 -24.49 -0.97 7.01
CA ALA A 120 -24.45 -2.39 6.67
C ALA A 120 -25.06 -3.28 7.75
N GLU A 121 -25.24 -2.77 8.98
CA GLU A 121 -25.84 -3.50 10.11
C GLU A 121 -27.35 -3.20 10.26
N GLU A 122 -27.90 -2.32 9.42
CA GLU A 122 -29.33 -1.94 9.37
C GLU A 122 -30.10 -2.68 8.24
N ILE A 123 -29.50 -3.69 7.60
CA ILE A 123 -30.12 -4.51 6.53
C ILE A 123 -30.19 -5.97 6.97
#